data_AF-A0A7S4I2C4-F1
#
_entry.id   AF-A0A7S4I2C4-F1
#
_cell.length_a   1.000
_cell.length_b   1.000
_cell.length_c   1.000
_cell.angle_alpha   90.00
_cell.angle_beta   90.00
_cell.angle_gamma   90.00
#
_symmetry.space_group_name_H-M   'P 1'
#
loop_
_entity.id
_entity.type
_entity.pdbx_description
1 polymer ?
#
loop_
_entity_poly.entity_id
_entity_poly.type
_entity_poly.pdbx_seq_one_letter_code
_entity_poly.pdbx_strand_id
1 'polypeptide(L)'
;LIGKNFAAKVTLHALDRALAESALETFAAQEVARAQHSVLQGKQAIYFMTEDEITKCYNFMSPVYESLSFLTWFMHGQFDAIRGACHIEAAICYVPERKETYKIVRFWENSEHWTHPNEKDVIYKVEGPKRGNCEIVTACAPDEYELYNLTKDPSEMFNLIGKPKNEDLECEMKSVLVAIREQQRVYPSKNVSLPKPSYENGLCNPPDTRFPPAIRLLITAGMASAVAWHLLRND
;
A
#
# COMPACT_ATOMS: atom_id res chain seq x y z
N LEU A 1 -49.70 -16.76 6.70
CA LEU A 1 -48.69 -15.83 6.14
C LEU A 1 -48.25 -14.71 7.11
N ILE A 2 -48.84 -14.56 8.30
CA ILE A 2 -48.54 -13.46 9.24
C ILE A 2 -47.29 -13.74 10.13
N GLY A 3 -46.99 -15.01 10.46
CA GLY A 3 -45.92 -15.35 11.41
C GLY A 3 -44.47 -15.20 10.90
N LYS A 4 -44.23 -15.34 9.60
CA LYS A 4 -42.86 -15.27 9.03
C LYS A 4 -42.30 -13.83 9.04
N ASN A 5 -43.17 -12.82 8.94
CA ASN A 5 -42.78 -11.42 8.94
C ASN A 5 -42.49 -10.87 10.34
N PHE A 6 -43.05 -11.47 11.39
CA PHE A 6 -42.81 -11.06 12.78
C PHE A 6 -41.45 -11.56 13.28
N ALA A 7 -41.13 -12.83 13.03
CA ALA A 7 -39.82 -13.39 13.39
C ALA A 7 -38.67 -12.61 12.73
N ALA A 8 -38.78 -12.31 11.43
CA ALA A 8 -37.77 -11.52 10.71
C ALA A 8 -37.60 -10.11 11.29
N LYS A 9 -38.70 -9.43 11.67
CA LYS A 9 -38.63 -8.11 12.34
C LYS A 9 -37.98 -8.16 13.72
N VAL A 10 -38.30 -9.18 14.53
CA VAL A 10 -37.69 -9.35 15.86
C VAL A 10 -36.20 -9.62 15.75
N THR A 11 -35.78 -10.46 14.80
CA THR A 11 -34.35 -10.72 14.55
C THR A 11 -33.61 -9.47 14.09
N LEU A 12 -34.20 -8.69 13.19
CA LEU A 12 -33.60 -7.45 12.68
C LEU A 12 -33.44 -6.40 13.79
N HIS A 13 -34.46 -6.25 14.64
CA HIS A 13 -34.43 -5.33 15.78
C HIS A 13 -33.46 -5.76 16.89
N ALA A 14 -33.26 -7.07 17.07
CA ALA A 14 -32.23 -7.60 17.97
C ALA A 14 -30.82 -7.38 17.41
N LEU A 15 -30.64 -7.47 16.09
CA LEU A 15 -29.37 -7.21 15.40
C LEU A 15 -29.00 -5.73 15.48
N ASP A 16 -29.96 -4.82 15.28
CA ASP A 16 -29.76 -3.37 15.44
C ASP A 16 -29.37 -3.01 16.87
N ARG A 17 -29.97 -3.68 17.87
CA ARG A 17 -29.65 -3.46 19.28
C ARG A 17 -28.24 -3.96 19.62
N ALA A 18 -27.86 -5.14 19.14
CA ALA A 18 -26.52 -5.68 19.32
C ALA A 18 -25.45 -4.81 18.63
N LEU A 19 -25.75 -4.27 17.45
CA LEU A 19 -24.89 -3.30 16.77
C LEU A 19 -24.74 -2.00 17.57
N ALA A 20 -25.84 -1.48 18.14
CA ALA A 20 -25.82 -0.28 18.97
C ALA A 20 -25.02 -0.48 20.27
N GLU A 21 -25.19 -1.63 20.94
CA GLU A 21 -24.45 -1.98 22.15
C GLU A 21 -22.95 -2.15 21.85
N SER A 22 -22.61 -2.85 20.75
CA SER A 22 -21.22 -2.98 20.28
C SER A 22 -20.60 -1.63 19.91
N ALA A 23 -21.36 -0.72 19.30
CA ALA A 23 -20.90 0.63 18.99
C ALA A 23 -20.64 1.45 20.26
N LEU A 24 -21.49 1.32 21.29
CA LEU A 24 -21.33 1.98 22.59
C LEU A 24 -20.09 1.48 23.34
N GLU A 25 -19.85 0.17 23.36
CA GLU A 25 -18.64 -0.42 23.93
C GLU A 25 -17.38 0.05 23.20
N THR A 26 -17.44 0.12 21.86
CA THR A 26 -16.34 0.63 21.03
C THR A 26 -16.08 2.11 21.34
N PHE A 27 -17.12 2.93 21.48
CA PHE A 27 -16.99 4.35 21.80
C PHE A 27 -16.40 4.58 23.20
N ALA A 28 -16.81 3.78 24.19
CA ALA A 28 -16.23 3.83 25.53
C ALA A 28 -14.74 3.43 25.54
N ALA A 29 -14.36 2.40 24.77
CA ALA A 29 -12.96 2.02 24.61
C ALA A 29 -12.13 3.11 23.90
N GLN A 30 -12.71 3.77 22.90
CA GLN A 30 -12.09 4.91 22.20
C GLN A 30 -11.80 6.09 23.15
N GLU A 31 -12.74 6.42 24.04
CA GLU A 31 -12.56 7.49 25.03
C GLU A 31 -11.45 7.16 26.05
N VAL A 32 -11.37 5.91 26.51
CA VAL A 32 -10.29 5.47 27.42
C VAL A 32 -8.92 5.51 26.72
N ALA A 33 -8.84 5.05 25.47
CA ALA A 33 -7.60 5.10 24.70
C ALA A 33 -7.16 6.55 24.38
N ARG A 34 -8.11 7.45 24.08
CA ARG A 34 -7.83 8.89 24.00
C ARG A 34 -7.34 9.47 25.32
N ALA A 35 -7.89 9.03 26.44
CA ALA A 35 -7.48 9.48 27.77
C ALA A 35 -6.02 9.06 28.13
N GLN A 36 -5.47 8.03 27.48
CA GLN A 36 -4.11 7.55 27.74
C GLN A 36 -3.02 8.27 26.94
N HIS A 37 -3.35 8.88 25.79
CA HIS A 37 -2.37 9.56 24.94
C HIS A 37 -2.63 11.07 24.91
N SER A 38 -1.76 11.87 25.53
CA SER A 38 -1.86 13.35 25.55
C SER A 38 -1.93 13.95 24.15
N VAL A 39 -1.25 13.31 23.20
CA VAL A 39 -1.25 13.60 21.75
C VAL A 39 -2.65 13.53 21.12
N LEU A 40 -3.56 12.73 21.69
CA LEU A 40 -4.95 12.57 21.21
C LEU A 40 -5.96 13.50 21.91
N GLN A 41 -5.55 14.30 22.91
CA GLN A 41 -6.44 15.02 23.82
C GLN A 41 -6.76 16.48 23.48
N GLY A 42 -6.29 17.05 22.37
CA GLY A 42 -6.55 18.48 22.12
C GLY A 42 -6.41 18.99 20.69
N LYS A 43 -5.77 18.22 19.81
CA LYS A 43 -5.77 18.46 18.37
C LYS A 43 -6.07 17.13 17.68
N GLN A 44 -7.01 17.13 16.75
CA GLN A 44 -7.42 15.92 16.05
C GLN A 44 -6.21 15.36 15.30
N ALA A 45 -5.73 14.18 15.71
CA ALA A 45 -4.75 13.45 14.93
C ALA A 45 -5.39 13.06 13.59
N ILE A 46 -4.64 13.26 12.51
CA ILE A 46 -5.08 12.92 11.17
C ILE A 46 -4.52 11.55 10.85
N TYR A 47 -5.39 10.59 10.61
CA TYR A 47 -5.03 9.26 10.17
C TYR A 47 -5.41 9.08 8.72
N PHE A 48 -4.52 8.45 7.98
CA PHE A 48 -4.81 8.00 6.63
C PHE A 48 -4.11 6.66 6.41
N MET A 49 -4.76 5.84 5.61
CA MET A 49 -4.24 4.54 5.22
C MET A 49 -4.57 4.32 3.76
N THR A 50 -3.68 3.60 3.10
CA THR A 50 -3.95 3.04 1.79
C THR A 50 -3.58 1.56 1.82
N GLU A 51 -4.53 0.75 1.39
CA GLU A 51 -4.28 -0.66 1.06
C GLU A 51 -4.17 -0.86 -0.44
N ASP A 52 -4.15 0.22 -1.21
CA ASP A 52 -4.01 0.11 -2.65
C ASP A 52 -2.58 -0.33 -2.97
N GLU A 53 -2.46 -1.52 -3.56
CA GLU A 53 -1.20 -2.00 -4.14
C GLU A 53 -0.88 -1.25 -5.45
N ILE A 54 -0.75 0.08 -5.39
CA ILE A 54 -0.29 0.87 -6.55
C ILE A 54 1.18 0.52 -6.89
N THR A 55 1.92 -0.04 -5.91
CA THR A 55 3.38 -0.20 -5.86
C THR A 55 3.90 -1.63 -5.97
N LYS A 56 3.02 -2.66 -5.97
CA LYS A 56 3.39 -3.91 -6.66
C LYS A 56 3.85 -3.61 -8.09
N CYS A 57 3.66 -2.38 -8.59
CA CYS A 57 4.21 -1.88 -9.83
C CYS A 57 5.62 -1.25 -9.85
N TYR A 58 6.32 -0.98 -8.73
CA TYR A 58 7.62 -0.27 -8.78
C TYR A 58 8.79 -1.12 -9.30
N ASN A 59 8.65 -2.45 -9.33
CA ASN A 59 9.46 -3.36 -10.16
C ASN A 59 8.60 -4.16 -11.15
N PHE A 60 7.36 -3.70 -11.40
CA PHE A 60 6.37 -4.35 -12.27
C PHE A 60 5.53 -3.31 -13.00
N MET A 61 5.91 -2.86 -14.18
CA MET A 61 5.19 -1.77 -14.85
C MET A 61 3.66 -1.99 -14.90
N SER A 62 2.90 -1.07 -14.29
CA SER A 62 1.49 -0.88 -14.62
C SER A 62 1.39 -0.44 -16.09
N PRO A 63 0.38 -0.86 -16.87
CA PRO A 63 0.14 -0.34 -18.22
C PRO A 63 0.05 1.20 -18.27
N VAL A 64 -0.29 1.85 -17.14
CA VAL A 64 -0.30 3.31 -16.99
C VAL A 64 1.12 3.90 -16.97
N TYR A 65 2.11 3.18 -16.44
CA TYR A 65 3.51 3.62 -16.39
C TYR A 65 4.17 3.63 -17.77
N GLU A 66 3.87 2.64 -18.63
CA GLU A 66 4.35 2.64 -20.03
C GLU A 66 3.84 3.89 -20.78
N SER A 67 2.59 4.26 -20.50
CA SER A 67 1.90 5.44 -21.05
C SER A 67 2.46 6.78 -20.52
N LEU A 68 3.08 6.78 -19.33
CA LEU A 68 3.61 7.97 -18.65
C LEU A 68 5.14 7.98 -18.56
N SER A 69 5.83 7.07 -19.26
CA SER A 69 7.28 6.90 -19.26
C SER A 69 8.06 8.16 -19.71
N PHE A 70 7.41 9.08 -20.43
CA PHE A 70 7.95 10.40 -20.78
C PHE A 70 8.00 11.41 -19.61
N LEU A 71 7.34 11.11 -18.48
CA LEU A 71 7.34 11.91 -17.25
C LEU A 71 8.27 11.34 -16.16
N THR A 72 9.05 10.30 -16.48
CA THR A 72 9.98 9.63 -15.56
C THR A 72 10.90 10.61 -14.82
N TRP A 73 11.39 11.68 -15.47
CA TRP A 73 12.25 12.66 -14.82
C TRP A 73 11.60 13.40 -13.62
N PHE A 74 10.27 13.50 -13.58
CA PHE A 74 9.52 14.08 -12.44
C PHE A 74 9.30 13.06 -11.32
N MET A 75 9.22 11.76 -11.63
CA MET A 75 8.96 10.70 -10.65
C MET A 75 10.22 10.11 -10.01
N HIS A 76 11.42 10.39 -10.55
CA HIS A 76 12.71 9.96 -10.01
C HIS A 76 13.31 10.90 -8.95
N GLY A 77 12.51 11.82 -8.41
CA GLY A 77 12.90 12.67 -7.30
C GLY A 77 12.84 11.94 -5.95
N GLN A 78 13.95 11.30 -5.56
CA GLN A 78 14.42 11.20 -4.17
C GLN A 78 13.49 10.60 -3.11
N PHE A 79 13.15 9.31 -3.19
CA PHE A 79 12.85 8.55 -1.97
C PHE A 79 13.60 7.22 -2.00
N ASP A 80 14.32 6.90 -0.93
CA ASP A 80 14.81 5.54 -0.68
C ASP A 80 13.56 4.67 -0.50
N ALA A 81 13.02 4.16 -1.61
CA ALA A 81 11.75 3.46 -1.60
C ALA A 81 11.90 2.10 -0.89
N ILE A 82 11.04 1.89 0.10
CA ILE A 82 10.92 0.64 0.83
C ILE A 82 10.48 -0.47 -0.14
N ARG A 83 11.33 -1.49 -0.29
CA ARG A 83 11.16 -2.59 -1.25
C ARG A 83 10.35 -3.73 -0.63
N GLY A 84 9.02 -3.64 -0.65
CA GLY A 84 8.15 -4.79 -0.35
C GLY A 84 6.78 -4.40 0.20
N ALA A 85 6.76 -3.44 1.12
CA ALA A 85 5.54 -2.98 1.74
C ALA A 85 4.76 -2.01 0.83
N CYS A 86 3.65 -2.50 0.28
CA CYS A 86 2.78 -1.72 -0.60
C CYS A 86 1.70 -0.93 0.15
N HIS A 87 1.47 -1.28 1.41
CA HIS A 87 0.40 -0.70 2.22
C HIS A 87 1.01 0.33 3.16
N ILE A 88 0.36 1.48 3.25
CA ILE A 88 0.84 2.62 4.04
C ILE A 88 -0.22 2.95 5.07
N GLU A 89 0.20 3.12 6.32
CA GLU A 89 -0.58 3.76 7.36
C GLU A 89 0.20 4.94 7.89
N ALA A 90 -0.45 6.06 8.12
CA ALA A 90 0.22 7.21 8.68
C ALA A 90 -0.69 7.98 9.63
N ALA A 91 -0.05 8.58 10.63
CA ALA A 91 -0.69 9.48 11.57
C ALA A 91 0.10 10.78 11.64
N ILE A 92 -0.61 11.91 11.55
CA ILE A 92 -0.08 13.24 11.83
C ILE A 92 -0.69 13.74 13.12
N CYS A 93 0.15 14.10 14.08
CA CYS A 93 -0.30 14.54 15.39
C CYS A 93 0.60 15.62 15.99
N TYR A 94 0.00 16.43 16.86
CA TYR A 94 0.70 17.46 17.60
C TYR A 94 1.12 16.92 18.96
N VAL A 95 2.39 17.03 19.30
CA VAL A 95 2.96 16.59 20.58
C VAL A 95 3.09 17.81 21.50
N PRO A 96 2.19 17.99 22.49
CA PRO A 96 2.12 19.22 23.30
C PRO A 96 3.39 19.55 24.09
N GLU A 97 4.05 18.52 24.63
CA GLU A 97 5.26 18.62 25.45
C GLU A 97 6.42 19.22 24.64
N ARG A 98 6.44 18.94 23.34
CA ARG A 98 7.44 19.44 22.38
C ARG A 98 6.98 20.67 21.61
N LYS A 99 5.68 20.98 21.66
CA LYS A 99 5.01 22.03 20.88
C LYS A 99 5.20 21.91 19.36
N GLU A 100 5.31 20.68 18.87
CA GLU A 100 5.65 20.37 17.48
C GLU A 100 4.68 19.36 16.88
N THR A 101 4.58 19.36 15.55
CA THR A 101 3.78 18.40 14.78
C THR A 101 4.67 17.34 14.18
N TYR A 102 4.27 16.08 14.33
CA TYR A 102 4.99 14.93 13.85
C TYR A 102 4.11 14.08 12.92
N LYS A 103 4.75 13.43 11.97
CA LYS A 103 4.16 12.43 11.09
C LYS A 103 4.89 11.11 11.30
N ILE A 104 4.17 10.07 11.68
CA ILE A 104 4.65 8.69 11.67
C ILE A 104 4.01 7.96 10.50
N VAL A 105 4.81 7.22 9.76
CA VAL A 105 4.39 6.38 8.64
C VAL A 105 4.84 4.95 8.93
N ARG A 106 3.96 3.99 8.69
CA ARG A 106 4.20 2.56 8.75
C ARG A 106 3.96 1.99 7.37
N PHE A 107 4.95 1.28 6.88
CA PHE A 107 4.89 0.49 5.66
C PHE A 107 4.79 -0.97 6.07
N TRP A 108 3.77 -1.66 5.57
CA TRP A 108 3.54 -3.05 5.91
C TRP A 108 3.03 -3.87 4.72
N GLU A 109 3.12 -5.19 4.86
CA GLU A 109 2.57 -6.14 3.89
C GLU A 109 1.29 -6.77 4.43
N ASN A 110 0.21 -6.68 3.65
CA ASN A 110 -1.02 -7.39 3.91
C ASN A 110 -1.06 -8.70 3.12
N SER A 111 -0.94 -9.85 3.82
CA SER A 111 -0.97 -11.17 3.19
C SER A 111 -2.31 -11.52 2.54
N GLU A 112 -3.40 -10.83 2.90
CA GLU A 112 -4.71 -10.99 2.26
C GLU A 112 -4.69 -10.53 0.79
N HIS A 113 -3.76 -9.65 0.43
CA HIS A 113 -3.57 -9.13 -0.94
C HIS A 113 -2.49 -9.86 -1.74
N TRP A 114 -1.92 -10.94 -1.21
CA TRP A 114 -0.96 -11.77 -1.96
C TRP A 114 -1.59 -12.47 -3.16
N THR A 115 -0.75 -12.85 -4.13
CA THR A 115 -1.14 -13.66 -5.30
C THR A 115 -1.95 -14.90 -4.89
N HIS A 116 -1.52 -15.57 -3.82
CA HIS A 116 -2.32 -16.56 -3.11
C HIS A 116 -2.56 -16.05 -1.68
N PRO A 117 -3.74 -15.48 -1.39
CA PRO A 117 -4.03 -14.84 -0.12
C PRO A 117 -3.67 -15.72 1.08
N ASN A 118 -2.85 -15.18 1.98
CA ASN A 118 -2.37 -15.81 3.22
C ASN A 118 -1.52 -17.09 3.05
N GLU A 119 -1.13 -17.45 1.82
CA GLU A 119 -0.28 -18.61 1.55
C GLU A 119 1.10 -18.19 1.01
N LYS A 120 1.10 -17.48 -0.13
CA LYS A 120 2.33 -17.06 -0.80
C LYS A 120 2.07 -15.93 -1.78
N ASP A 121 3.08 -15.09 -1.97
CA ASP A 121 3.11 -14.10 -3.02
C ASP A 121 4.08 -14.49 -4.13
N VAL A 122 3.69 -14.27 -5.39
CA VAL A 122 4.51 -14.58 -6.57
C VAL A 122 4.97 -13.27 -7.21
N ILE A 123 6.25 -12.99 -7.06
CA ILE A 123 6.89 -11.74 -7.47
C ILE A 123 7.68 -11.96 -8.77
N TYR A 124 7.19 -11.41 -9.87
CA TYR A 124 7.85 -11.40 -11.18
C TYR A 124 8.80 -10.21 -11.36
N LYS A 125 10.08 -10.46 -11.64
CA LYS A 125 11.02 -9.37 -11.91
C LYS A 125 10.87 -8.89 -13.35
N VAL A 126 10.45 -7.64 -13.56
CA VAL A 126 10.26 -7.11 -14.93
C VAL A 126 11.48 -6.37 -15.48
N GLU A 127 12.47 -6.04 -14.64
CA GLU A 127 13.69 -5.31 -15.02
C GLU A 127 14.97 -5.91 -14.41
N GLY A 128 16.11 -5.47 -14.94
CA GLY A 128 17.45 -5.85 -14.47
C GLY A 128 17.94 -7.23 -14.93
N PRO A 129 19.11 -7.67 -14.44
CA PRO A 129 19.74 -8.94 -14.85
C PRO A 129 18.90 -10.20 -14.55
N LYS A 130 17.91 -10.07 -13.66
CA LYS A 130 16.99 -11.14 -13.25
C LYS A 130 15.60 -10.99 -13.88
N ARG A 131 15.44 -10.17 -14.91
CA ARG A 131 14.18 -10.00 -15.63
C ARG A 131 13.64 -11.36 -16.10
N GLY A 132 12.35 -11.61 -15.88
CA GLY A 132 11.67 -12.87 -16.19
C GLY A 132 11.77 -13.93 -15.09
N ASN A 133 12.59 -13.72 -14.07
CA ASN A 133 12.60 -14.61 -12.90
C ASN A 133 11.38 -14.35 -12.02
N CYS A 134 10.87 -15.41 -11.40
CA CYS A 134 9.89 -15.33 -10.32
C CYS A 134 10.57 -15.59 -8.97
N GLU A 135 10.06 -14.91 -7.95
CA GLU A 135 10.42 -15.09 -6.55
C GLU A 135 9.14 -15.39 -5.78
N ILE A 136 9.17 -16.43 -4.95
CA ILE A 136 8.00 -16.84 -4.17
C ILE A 136 8.29 -16.49 -2.72
N VAL A 137 7.43 -15.67 -2.12
CA VAL A 137 7.53 -15.25 -0.72
C VAL A 137 6.39 -15.90 0.06
N THR A 138 6.68 -16.41 1.25
CA THR A 138 5.70 -17.14 2.08
C THR A 138 5.49 -16.49 3.45
N ALA A 139 6.16 -15.36 3.70
CA ALA A 139 6.07 -14.61 4.94
C ALA A 139 6.10 -13.11 4.60
N CYS A 140 5.31 -12.32 5.32
CA CYS A 140 5.34 -10.87 5.18
C CYS A 140 6.72 -10.32 5.53
N ALA A 141 7.16 -9.32 4.78
CA ALA A 141 8.27 -8.48 5.20
C ALA A 141 7.95 -7.85 6.56
N PRO A 142 8.98 -7.60 7.40
CA PRO A 142 8.81 -6.82 8.62
C PRO A 142 8.26 -5.43 8.31
N ASP A 143 7.44 -4.90 9.22
CA ASP A 143 7.00 -3.51 9.11
C ASP A 143 8.19 -2.56 9.14
N GLU A 144 8.16 -1.57 8.26
CA GLU A 144 9.12 -0.48 8.23
C GLU A 144 8.42 0.82 8.64
N TYR A 145 9.19 1.74 9.24
CA TYR A 145 8.65 2.96 9.81
C TYR A 145 9.47 4.17 9.38
N GLU A 146 8.79 5.30 9.22
CA GLU A 146 9.40 6.62 9.03
C GLU A 146 8.76 7.63 9.97
N LEU A 147 9.56 8.55 10.51
CA LEU A 147 9.12 9.57 11.45
C LEU A 147 9.69 10.92 11.05
N TYR A 148 8.82 11.92 10.92
CA TYR A 148 9.19 13.27 10.49
C TYR A 148 8.67 14.32 11.47
N ASN A 149 9.44 15.39 11.66
CA ASN A 149 9.01 16.58 12.38
C ASN A 149 8.54 17.63 11.38
N LEU A 150 7.24 17.71 11.14
CA LEU A 150 6.65 18.61 10.15
C LEU A 150 6.76 20.09 10.52
N THR A 151 7.05 20.41 11.79
CA THR A 151 7.30 21.79 12.22
C THR A 151 8.66 22.29 11.75
N LYS A 152 9.68 21.43 11.73
CA LYS A 152 11.06 21.78 11.34
C LYS A 152 11.42 21.35 9.92
N ASP A 153 10.79 20.29 9.43
CA ASP A 153 11.02 19.70 8.12
C ASP A 153 9.66 19.38 7.45
N PRO A 154 8.97 20.41 6.94
CA PRO A 154 7.71 20.21 6.21
C PRO A 154 7.87 19.41 4.91
N SER A 155 9.10 19.32 4.41
CA SER A 155 9.48 18.60 3.19
C SER A 155 9.79 17.11 3.42
N GLU A 156 9.76 16.64 4.67
CA GLU A 156 10.00 15.22 5.03
C GLU A 156 11.35 14.68 4.53
N MET A 157 12.38 15.54 4.50
CA MET A 157 13.73 15.19 4.04
C MET A 157 14.53 14.37 5.06
N PHE A 158 14.19 14.44 6.35
CA PHE A 158 14.98 13.86 7.43
C PHE A 158 14.17 12.87 8.27
N ASN A 159 14.33 11.57 7.97
CA ASN A 159 13.75 10.51 8.79
C ASN A 159 14.44 10.43 10.17
N LEU A 160 13.62 10.47 11.23
CA LEU A 160 14.02 10.47 12.63
C LEU A 160 14.08 9.07 13.26
N ILE A 161 13.58 8.03 12.57
CA ILE A 161 13.60 6.63 13.04
C ILE A 161 15.02 6.13 13.26
N GLY A 162 15.22 5.35 14.33
CA GLY A 162 16.49 4.70 14.66
C GLY A 162 17.59 5.67 15.11
N LYS A 163 17.28 6.96 15.30
CA LYS A 163 18.21 7.93 15.87
C LYS A 163 18.15 7.84 17.40
N PRO A 164 19.26 7.59 18.12
CA PRO A 164 19.23 7.40 19.57
C PRO A 164 18.60 8.55 20.36
N LYS A 165 18.68 9.78 19.86
CA LYS A 165 18.08 10.97 20.49
C LYS A 165 16.55 11.02 20.40
N ASN A 166 15.94 10.17 19.57
CA ASN A 166 14.52 10.17 19.27
C ASN A 166 13.84 8.86 19.69
N GLU A 167 14.50 7.95 20.40
CA GLU A 167 13.96 6.63 20.75
C GLU A 167 12.64 6.72 21.55
N ASP A 168 12.59 7.60 22.56
CA ASP A 168 11.36 7.84 23.34
C ASP A 168 10.21 8.35 22.46
N LEU A 169 10.51 9.30 21.56
CA LEU A 169 9.53 9.85 20.63
C LEU A 169 9.08 8.80 19.60
N GLU A 170 9.99 7.97 19.11
CA GLU A 170 9.68 6.89 18.19
C GLU A 170 8.71 5.90 18.86
N CYS A 171 8.99 5.50 20.10
CA CYS A 171 8.12 4.61 20.87
C CYS A 171 6.73 5.24 21.08
N GLU A 172 6.69 6.50 21.51
CA GLU A 172 5.46 7.27 21.69
C GLU A 172 4.63 7.33 20.39
N MET A 173 5.24 7.74 19.28
CA MET A 173 4.57 7.91 18.00
C MET A 173 4.09 6.58 17.41
N LYS A 174 4.84 5.49 17.59
CA LYS A 174 4.39 4.13 17.22
C LYS A 174 3.17 3.71 18.04
N SER A 175 3.16 3.99 19.34
CA SER A 175 2.00 3.69 20.20
C SER A 175 0.76 4.48 19.78
N VAL A 176 0.94 5.77 19.43
CA VAL A 176 -0.14 6.62 18.91
C VAL A 176 -0.70 6.07 17.61
N LEU A 177 0.15 5.62 16.69
CA LEU A 177 -0.30 5.01 15.44
C LEU A 177 -1.13 3.75 15.67
N VAL A 178 -0.70 2.86 16.59
CA VAL A 178 -1.46 1.66 16.96
C VAL A 178 -2.83 2.04 17.54
N ALA A 179 -2.85 2.98 18.49
CA ALA A 179 -4.09 3.43 19.12
C ALA A 179 -5.06 4.03 18.09
N ILE A 180 -4.61 4.95 17.25
CA ILE A 180 -5.47 5.57 16.22
C ILE A 180 -5.95 4.51 15.22
N ARG A 181 -5.09 3.58 14.79
CA ARG A 181 -5.48 2.48 13.89
C ARG A 181 -6.62 1.66 14.49
N GLU A 182 -6.52 1.25 15.75
CA GLU A 182 -7.58 0.49 16.42
C GLU A 182 -8.92 1.25 16.50
N GLN A 183 -8.87 2.58 16.53
CA GLN A 183 -10.07 3.41 16.61
C GLN A 183 -10.69 3.71 15.25
N GLN A 184 -9.88 3.92 14.22
CA GLN A 184 -10.33 4.51 12.94
C GLN A 184 -10.32 3.51 11.78
N ARG A 185 -9.57 2.42 11.88
CA ARG A 185 -9.47 1.45 10.79
C ARG A 185 -10.69 0.54 10.77
N VAL A 186 -11.41 0.57 9.66
CA VAL A 186 -12.54 -0.31 9.39
C VAL A 186 -12.08 -1.45 8.50
N TYR A 187 -12.31 -2.69 8.94
CA TYR A 187 -12.05 -3.88 8.13
C TYR A 187 -13.33 -4.31 7.41
N PRO A 188 -13.22 -4.88 6.19
CA PRO A 188 -14.36 -5.50 5.52
C PRO A 188 -15.01 -6.54 6.43
N SER A 189 -16.34 -6.49 6.56
CA SER A 189 -17.06 -7.50 7.34
C SER A 189 -16.85 -8.87 6.69
N LYS A 190 -16.49 -9.89 7.48
CA LYS A 190 -16.36 -11.29 7.04
C LYS A 190 -17.64 -11.85 6.39
N ASN A 191 -18.78 -11.17 6.58
CA ASN A 191 -20.06 -11.52 6.00
C ASN A 191 -20.23 -11.04 4.55
N VAL A 192 -19.30 -10.21 4.05
CA VAL A 192 -19.25 -9.81 2.65
C VAL A 192 -18.31 -10.78 1.93
N SER A 193 -18.88 -11.82 1.31
CA SER A 193 -18.12 -12.65 0.38
C SER A 193 -17.86 -11.83 -0.89
N LEU A 194 -16.65 -11.29 -1.03
CA LEU A 194 -16.22 -10.77 -2.31
C LEU A 194 -16.14 -11.94 -3.31
N PRO A 195 -16.55 -11.74 -4.57
CA PRO A 195 -16.31 -12.73 -5.60
C PRO A 195 -14.81 -13.01 -5.63
N LYS A 196 -14.41 -14.26 -5.45
CA LYS A 196 -13.00 -14.64 -5.57
C LYS A 196 -12.55 -14.27 -6.98
N PRO A 197 -11.56 -13.37 -7.15
CA PRO A 197 -10.99 -13.16 -8.47
C PRO A 197 -10.49 -14.51 -8.97
N SER A 198 -11.05 -14.94 -10.11
CA SER A 198 -10.57 -16.11 -10.82
C SER A 198 -9.24 -15.70 -11.45
N TYR A 199 -8.13 -15.99 -10.77
CA TYR A 199 -6.82 -15.96 -11.40
C TYR A 199 -6.73 -17.16 -12.36
N GLU A 200 -7.46 -17.09 -13.48
CA GLU A 200 -7.23 -18.03 -14.58
C GLU A 200 -5.75 -17.92 -14.98
N ASN A 201 -5.12 -19.08 -15.17
CA ASN A 201 -3.76 -19.20 -15.72
C ASN A 201 -3.68 -18.45 -17.06
N GLY A 202 -3.31 -17.16 -17.04
CA GLY A 202 -3.36 -16.33 -18.23
C GLY A 202 -3.27 -14.83 -17.99
N LEU A 203 -3.87 -14.31 -16.92
CA LEU A 203 -3.90 -12.86 -16.65
C LEU A 203 -2.57 -12.27 -16.19
N CYS A 204 -1.69 -13.11 -15.63
CA CYS A 204 -0.33 -12.74 -15.21
C CYS A 204 0.73 -13.29 -16.17
N ASN A 205 0.35 -13.78 -17.36
CA ASN A 205 1.36 -14.01 -18.37
C ASN A 205 1.94 -12.65 -18.75
N PRO A 206 3.26 -12.45 -18.72
CA PRO A 206 3.84 -11.24 -19.27
C PRO A 206 3.28 -11.09 -20.68
N PRO A 207 2.89 -9.86 -21.11
CA PRO A 207 2.44 -9.65 -22.48
C PRO A 207 3.46 -10.30 -23.40
N ASP A 208 3.00 -11.06 -24.39
CA ASP A 208 3.90 -11.77 -25.30
C ASP A 208 4.84 -10.72 -25.91
N THR A 209 6.09 -10.71 -25.45
CA THR A 209 7.10 -9.71 -25.85
C THR A 209 7.54 -9.94 -27.30
N ARG A 210 7.01 -10.98 -27.94
CA ARG A 210 7.11 -11.19 -29.36
C ARG A 210 6.25 -10.14 -30.05
N PHE A 211 6.92 -9.12 -30.57
CA PHE A 211 6.33 -8.21 -31.56
C PHE A 211 5.50 -9.02 -32.57
N PRO A 212 4.30 -8.56 -32.95
CA PRO A 212 3.52 -9.18 -34.00
C PRO A 212 4.41 -9.46 -35.22
N PRO A 213 4.19 -10.58 -35.95
CA PRO A 213 5.05 -10.96 -37.08
C PRO A 213 5.29 -9.82 -38.07
N ALA A 214 4.30 -8.95 -38.29
CA ALA A 214 4.40 -7.76 -39.14
C ALA A 214 5.43 -6.74 -38.64
N ILE A 215 5.48 -6.48 -37.33
CA ILE A 215 6.43 -5.53 -36.72
C ILE A 215 7.85 -6.13 -36.74
N ARG A 216 7.98 -7.45 -36.52
CA ARG A 216 9.28 -8.14 -36.66
C ARG A 216 9.84 -7.98 -38.07
N LEU A 217 9.00 -8.19 -39.09
CA LEU A 217 9.39 -8.08 -40.49
C LEU A 217 9.89 -6.67 -40.82
N LEU A 218 9.18 -5.64 -40.35
CA LEU A 218 9.55 -4.23 -40.51
C LEU A 218 10.89 -3.88 -39.86
N ILE A 219 11.13 -4.34 -38.62
CA ILE A 219 12.41 -4.10 -37.92
C ILE A 219 13.56 -4.80 -38.65
N THR A 220 13.38 -6.05 -39.06
CA THR A 220 14.42 -6.78 -39.82
C THR A 220 14.70 -6.15 -41.18
N ALA A 221 13.66 -5.70 -41.89
CA ALA A 221 13.81 -5.03 -43.18
C ALA A 221 14.54 -3.68 -43.02
N GLY A 222 14.16 -2.88 -42.01
CA GLY A 222 14.80 -1.60 -41.71
C GLY A 222 16.28 -1.73 -41.36
N MET A 223 16.65 -2.73 -40.54
CA MET A 223 18.06 -2.99 -40.22
C MET A 223 18.84 -3.48 -41.44
N ALA A 224 18.26 -4.37 -42.27
CA ALA A 224 18.92 -4.82 -43.50
C ALA A 224 19.16 -3.67 -44.48
N SER A 225 18.19 -2.75 -44.62
CA SER A 225 18.35 -1.55 -45.46
C SER A 225 19.41 -0.59 -44.92
N ALA A 226 19.50 -0.40 -43.60
CA ALA A 226 20.53 0.46 -42.99
C ALA A 226 21.94 -0.12 -43.20
N VAL A 227 22.11 -1.43 -43.06
CA VAL A 227 23.39 -2.12 -43.32
C VAL A 227 23.75 -2.04 -44.80
N ALA A 228 22.80 -2.31 -45.70
CA ALA A 228 23.03 -2.22 -47.15
C ALA A 228 23.40 -0.80 -47.58
N TRP A 229 22.72 0.22 -47.04
CA TRP A 229 23.06 1.62 -47.29
C TRP A 229 24.44 2.00 -46.76
N HIS A 230 24.85 1.46 -45.61
CA HIS A 230 26.17 1.73 -45.05
C HIS A 230 27.31 1.06 -45.83
N LEU A 231 27.08 -0.15 -46.35
CA LEU A 231 28.02 -0.86 -47.21
C LEU A 231 28.19 -0.15 -48.57
N LEU A 232 27.08 0.27 -49.19
CA LEU A 232 27.11 0.98 -50.48
C LEU A 232 27.71 2.39 -50.44
N ARG A 233 27.92 2.96 -49.25
CA ARG A 233 28.48 4.31 -49.07
C ARG A 233 29.99 4.31 -48.79
N ASN A 234 30.56 3.13 -48.51
CA ASN A 234 31.97 2.95 -48.17
C ASN A 234 32.80 2.33 -49.32
N ASP A 235 32.19 2.12 -50.49
CA ASP A 235 32.84 1.85 -51.78
C ASP A 235 32.83 3.11 -52.65
#